data_AF-A0A7I0HX68-F1
#
_entry.id   AF-A0A7I0HX68-F1
#
_cell.length_a   1.000
_cell.length_b   1.000
_cell.length_c   1.000
_cell.angle_alpha   90.00
_cell.angle_beta   90.00
_cell.angle_gamma   90.00
#
_symmetry.space_group_name_H-M   'P 1'
#
loop_
_entity.id
_entity.type
_entity.pdbx_description
1 polymer ?
#
loop_
_entity_poly.entity_id
_entity_poly.type
_entity_poly.pdbx_seq_one_letter_code
_entity_poly.pdbx_strand_id
1 'polypeptide(L)'
;MAFSDWTVLNSNLGDAVPDFDKFIKDCVDNNLINKDNMYVDTGKVLSYYSQGLGTFERNKFYEGKIDNTPFSEAERDRRYLNLGEDLLTNKPQAITLRVHDGHTISLHRNPPDPTGKITYTVVDTGNSKMNGTIFDPENPLESSIGKIDKSNSYKDYLPKHYDMIK
;
A
#
# COMPACT_ATOMS: atom_id res chain seq x y z
N MET A 1 13.32 -6.38 16.96
CA MET A 1 11.93 -6.87 17.07
C MET A 1 10.94 -5.74 16.93
N ALA A 2 10.98 -4.66 17.72
CA ALA A 2 10.09 -3.52 17.52
C ALA A 2 10.13 -2.91 16.09
N PHE A 3 11.33 -2.77 15.52
CA PHE A 3 11.51 -2.29 14.14
C PHE A 3 11.00 -3.28 13.08
N SER A 4 11.13 -4.59 13.31
CA SER A 4 10.59 -5.60 12.38
C SER A 4 9.06 -5.61 12.42
N ASP A 5 8.47 -5.45 13.60
CA ASP A 5 7.02 -5.41 13.79
C ASP A 5 6.43 -4.13 13.20
N TRP A 6 7.10 -3.00 13.39
CA TRP A 6 6.79 -1.75 12.70
C TRP A 6 6.86 -1.91 11.19
N THR A 7 7.92 -2.53 10.66
CA THR A 7 8.08 -2.74 9.22
C THR A 7 6.98 -3.65 8.66
N VAL A 8 6.61 -4.71 9.38
CA VAL A 8 5.52 -5.61 9.00
C VAL A 8 4.18 -4.89 9.06
N LEU A 9 3.89 -4.13 10.11
CA LEU A 9 2.66 -3.36 10.22
C LEU A 9 2.60 -2.26 9.16
N ASN A 10 3.71 -1.55 8.92
CA ASN A 10 3.79 -0.50 7.92
C ASN A 10 3.62 -1.08 6.50
N SER A 11 4.15 -2.29 6.25
CA SER A 11 3.94 -2.99 4.98
C SER A 11 2.50 -3.48 4.77
N ASN A 12 1.75 -3.73 5.85
CA ASN A 12 0.39 -4.29 5.80
C ASN A 12 -0.71 -3.24 5.99
N LEU A 13 -0.42 -2.16 6.71
CA LEU A 13 -1.37 -1.13 7.14
C LEU A 13 -0.94 0.27 6.66
N GLY A 14 0.27 0.45 6.13
CA GLY A 14 0.77 1.74 5.66
C GLY A 14 0.92 2.75 6.79
N ASP A 15 0.59 4.01 6.53
CA ASP A 15 0.72 5.11 7.52
C ASP A 15 -0.36 5.05 8.64
N ALA A 16 -1.06 3.91 8.73
CA ALA A 16 -1.66 3.40 9.95
C ALA A 16 -0.72 3.30 11.13
N VAL A 17 0.52 3.01 10.80
CA VAL A 17 1.56 2.82 11.77
C VAL A 17 2.24 4.17 11.90
N PRO A 18 2.21 4.77 13.09
CA PRO A 18 2.90 6.04 13.31
C PRO A 18 4.37 5.94 12.89
N ASP A 19 4.99 7.10 12.63
CA ASP A 19 6.45 7.20 12.50
C ASP A 19 7.14 6.38 13.59
N PHE A 20 8.28 5.76 13.27
CA PHE A 20 8.87 4.74 14.15
C PHE A 20 9.06 5.22 15.60
N ASP A 21 9.42 6.48 15.81
CA ASP A 21 9.54 7.10 17.15
C ASP A 21 8.19 7.20 17.89
N LYS A 22 7.12 7.60 17.19
CA LYS A 22 5.75 7.63 17.73
C LYS A 22 5.18 6.23 17.95
N PHE A 23 5.48 5.29 17.05
CA PHE A 23 5.07 3.89 17.19
C PHE A 23 5.67 3.26 18.45
N ILE A 24 6.97 3.48 18.69
CA ILE A 24 7.63 3.01 19.92
C ILE A 24 7.00 3.67 21.15
N LYS A 25 6.71 4.97 21.09
CA LYS A 25 6.06 5.69 22.19
C LYS A 25 4.67 5.12 22.50
N ASP A 26 3.83 4.91 21.48
CA ASP A 26 2.51 4.30 21.64
C ASP A 26 2.60 2.87 22.19
N CYS A 27 3.60 2.10 21.76
CA CYS A 27 3.81 0.76 22.30
C CYS A 27 4.25 0.77 23.77
N VAL A 28 5.01 1.77 24.20
CA VAL A 28 5.42 1.96 25.60
C VAL A 28 4.25 2.45 26.47
N ASP A 29 3.45 3.38 25.95
CA ASP A 29 2.30 3.98 26.65
C ASP A 29 1.16 2.97 26.81
N ASN A 30 1.01 2.04 25.87
CA ASN A 30 0.01 0.96 25.91
C ASN A 30 0.55 -0.37 26.48
N ASN A 31 1.72 -0.37 27.11
CA ASN A 31 2.35 -1.56 27.72
C ASN A 31 2.51 -2.75 26.75
N LEU A 32 2.72 -2.46 25.47
CA LEU A 32 3.02 -3.44 24.42
C LEU A 32 4.53 -3.78 24.37
N ILE A 33 5.36 -2.98 25.02
CA ILE A 33 6.78 -3.25 25.29
C ILE A 33 6.97 -3.51 26.79
N ASN A 34 7.63 -4.61 27.13
CA ASN A 34 8.12 -4.85 28.48
C ASN A 34 9.26 -3.87 28.79
N LYS A 35 9.06 -3.00 29.77
CA LYS A 35 9.97 -1.90 30.11
C LYS A 35 11.27 -2.37 30.78
N ASP A 36 11.28 -3.57 31.38
CA ASP A 36 12.42 -4.10 32.13
C ASP A 36 13.46 -4.77 31.22
N ASN A 37 13.03 -5.35 30.10
CA ASN A 37 13.90 -6.07 29.18
C ASN A 37 13.72 -5.68 27.70
N MET A 38 12.92 -4.65 27.42
CA MET A 38 12.61 -4.14 26.08
C MET A 38 12.03 -5.20 25.13
N TYR A 39 11.45 -6.28 25.67
CA TYR A 39 10.80 -7.32 24.89
C TYR A 39 9.48 -6.81 24.31
N VAL A 40 9.27 -7.05 23.02
CA VAL A 40 8.04 -6.67 22.29
C VAL A 40 7.25 -7.94 21.99
N ASP A 41 5.99 -7.97 22.44
CA ASP A 41 5.05 -9.03 22.10
C ASP A 41 4.40 -8.72 20.74
N THR A 42 5.03 -9.20 19.69
CA THR A 42 4.62 -8.99 18.29
C THR A 42 3.15 -9.36 18.06
N GLY A 43 2.64 -10.40 18.72
CA GLY A 43 1.24 -10.82 18.57
C GLY A 43 0.24 -9.80 19.13
N LYS A 44 0.57 -9.16 20.25
CA LYS A 44 -0.25 -8.08 20.82
C LYS A 44 -0.19 -6.80 20.01
N VAL A 45 0.99 -6.42 19.50
CA VAL A 45 1.14 -5.23 18.64
C VAL A 45 0.33 -5.41 17.35
N LEU A 46 0.44 -6.57 16.71
CA LEU A 46 -0.33 -6.90 15.51
C LEU A 46 -1.85 -6.86 15.77
N SER A 47 -2.30 -7.46 16.88
CA SER A 47 -3.72 -7.47 17.28
C SER A 47 -4.25 -6.05 17.59
N TYR A 48 -3.44 -5.22 18.27
CA TYR A 48 -3.78 -3.85 18.65
C TYR A 48 -4.04 -2.95 17.42
N TYR A 49 -3.14 -2.98 16.44
CA TYR A 49 -3.29 -2.18 15.21
C TYR A 49 -4.31 -2.77 14.23
N SER A 50 -4.50 -4.09 14.20
CA SER A 50 -5.48 -4.75 13.34
C SER A 50 -6.94 -4.52 13.76
N GLN A 51 -7.18 -4.05 14.99
CA GLN A 51 -8.52 -3.77 15.54
C GLN A 51 -9.01 -2.33 15.30
N GLY A 52 -8.30 -1.53 14.50
CA GLY A 52 -8.86 -0.30 13.90
C GLY A 52 -8.77 0.97 14.77
N LEU A 53 -7.77 1.09 15.65
CA LEU A 53 -7.54 2.32 16.42
C LEU A 53 -6.66 3.36 15.68
N GLY A 54 -6.40 3.17 14.38
CA GLY A 54 -5.97 4.21 13.43
C GLY A 54 -7.07 4.49 12.39
N THR A 55 -7.18 5.71 11.88
CA THR A 55 -8.26 6.08 10.94
C THR A 55 -7.86 5.71 9.50
N PHE A 56 -8.52 4.71 8.90
CA PHE A 56 -8.26 4.26 7.51
C PHE A 56 -9.45 4.50 6.62
N GLU A 57 -9.22 5.17 5.49
CA GLU A 57 -10.14 5.12 4.36
C GLU A 57 -9.71 3.98 3.43
N ARG A 58 -10.32 2.80 3.62
CA ARG A 58 -10.16 1.67 2.71
C ARG A 58 -10.96 1.93 1.44
N ASN A 59 -10.28 2.31 0.37
CA ASN A 59 -10.90 2.49 -0.94
C ASN A 59 -10.88 1.17 -1.70
N LYS A 60 -12.08 0.65 -1.99
CA LYS A 60 -12.22 -0.54 -2.84
C LYS A 60 -12.42 -0.07 -4.28
N PHE A 61 -11.75 -0.72 -5.23
CA PHE A 61 -12.01 -0.49 -6.65
C PHE A 61 -13.48 -0.71 -7.02
N TYR A 62 -14.23 -1.46 -6.21
CA TYR A 62 -15.67 -1.64 -6.28
C TYR A 62 -16.25 -2.06 -4.91
N GLU A 63 -17.29 -1.39 -4.42
CA GLU A 63 -18.20 -2.00 -3.44
C GLU A 63 -18.97 -3.14 -4.14
N GLY A 64 -18.75 -4.38 -3.72
CA GLY A 64 -19.63 -5.49 -4.08
C GLY A 64 -19.13 -6.50 -5.12
N LYS A 65 -17.92 -6.36 -5.69
CA LYS A 65 -17.29 -7.49 -6.42
C LYS A 65 -16.24 -8.15 -5.54
N ILE A 66 -16.61 -9.34 -5.07
CA ILE A 66 -15.83 -10.25 -4.24
C ILE A 66 -14.45 -10.47 -4.87
N ASP A 67 -13.46 -10.68 -4.00
CA ASP A 67 -12.07 -11.09 -4.27
C ASP A 67 -11.91 -12.32 -5.21
N ASN A 68 -13.02 -12.90 -5.68
CA ASN A 68 -13.15 -14.05 -6.56
C ASN A 68 -13.56 -13.67 -8.00
N THR A 69 -13.51 -12.39 -8.38
CA THR A 69 -13.77 -11.98 -9.77
C THR A 69 -12.72 -12.62 -10.68
N PRO A 70 -13.12 -13.36 -11.73
CA PRO A 70 -12.17 -13.93 -12.68
C PRO A 70 -11.35 -12.83 -13.35
N PHE A 71 -10.10 -13.13 -13.65
CA PHE A 71 -9.25 -12.23 -14.40
C PHE A 71 -9.83 -11.96 -15.80
N SER A 72 -9.85 -10.69 -16.20
CA SER A 72 -9.92 -10.27 -17.59
C SER A 72 -9.11 -8.99 -17.77
N GLU A 73 -8.47 -8.82 -18.93
CA GLU A 73 -7.67 -7.62 -19.23
C GLU A 73 -8.51 -6.34 -19.09
N ALA A 74 -9.74 -6.34 -19.60
CA ALA A 74 -10.65 -5.20 -19.49
C ALA A 74 -11.00 -4.84 -18.04
N GLU A 75 -11.23 -5.82 -17.17
CA GLU A 75 -11.52 -5.57 -15.75
C GLU A 75 -10.28 -5.06 -15.01
N ARG A 76 -9.11 -5.60 -15.35
CA ARG A 76 -7.82 -5.16 -14.79
C ARG A 76 -7.52 -3.72 -15.17
N ASP A 77 -7.63 -3.39 -16.45
CA ASP A 77 -7.38 -2.04 -16.95
C ASP A 77 -8.34 -1.04 -16.31
N ARG A 78 -9.63 -1.39 -16.18
CA ARG A 78 -10.60 -0.57 -15.45
C ARG A 78 -10.15 -0.28 -14.01
N ARG A 79 -9.61 -1.26 -13.29
CA ARG A 79 -9.15 -1.03 -11.90
C ARG A 79 -7.93 -0.12 -11.84
N TYR A 80 -6.98 -0.24 -12.77
CA TYR A 80 -5.85 0.68 -12.83
C TYR A 80 -6.24 2.09 -13.28
N LEU A 81 -7.23 2.22 -14.17
CA LEU A 81 -7.81 3.52 -14.53
C LEU A 81 -8.47 4.18 -13.31
N ASN A 82 -9.32 3.45 -12.59
CA ASN A 82 -9.93 3.94 -11.35
C ASN A 82 -8.85 4.32 -10.32
N LEU A 83 -7.79 3.52 -10.18
CA LEU A 83 -6.65 3.87 -9.33
C LEU A 83 -6.04 5.22 -9.72
N GLY A 84 -5.79 5.42 -11.02
CA GLY A 84 -5.26 6.67 -11.54
C GLY A 84 -6.15 7.87 -11.20
N GLU A 85 -7.45 7.76 -11.45
CA GLU A 85 -8.44 8.80 -11.13
C GLU A 85 -8.46 9.13 -9.64
N ASP A 86 -8.44 8.11 -8.79
CA ASP A 86 -8.46 8.25 -7.33
C ASP A 86 -7.18 8.92 -6.81
N LEU A 87 -6.01 8.57 -7.37
CA LEU A 87 -4.73 9.19 -7.03
C LEU A 87 -4.62 10.64 -7.53
N LEU A 88 -5.23 10.98 -8.67
CA LEU A 88 -5.29 12.36 -9.18
C LEU A 88 -6.23 13.23 -8.34
N THR A 89 -7.34 12.66 -7.88
CA THR A 89 -8.36 13.36 -7.10
C THR A 89 -7.90 13.60 -5.67
N ASN A 90 -7.46 12.54 -4.98
CA ASN A 90 -7.16 12.59 -3.55
C ASN A 90 -5.70 12.98 -3.27
N LYS A 91 -4.81 12.76 -4.25
CA LYS A 91 -3.37 13.05 -4.14
C LYS A 91 -2.77 12.54 -2.82
N PRO A 92 -2.99 11.27 -2.43
CA PRO A 92 -2.42 10.75 -1.18
C PRO A 92 -0.88 10.80 -1.20
N GLN A 93 -0.25 10.85 -0.02
CA GLN A 93 1.22 10.77 0.06
C GLN A 93 1.73 9.38 -0.31
N ALA A 94 0.98 8.35 0.09
CA ALA A 94 1.23 6.99 -0.32
C ALA A 94 -0.09 6.21 -0.37
N ILE A 95 -0.05 5.06 -1.07
CA ILE A 95 -1.11 4.05 -0.97
C ILE A 95 -0.50 2.67 -0.81
N THR A 96 -1.24 1.75 -0.20
CA THR A 96 -0.94 0.31 -0.21
C THR A 96 -1.91 -0.39 -1.16
N LEU A 97 -1.41 -1.00 -2.23
CA LEU A 97 -2.18 -1.69 -3.26
C LEU A 97 -2.04 -3.20 -3.12
N ARG A 98 -3.17 -3.91 -3.03
CA ARG A 98 -3.21 -5.37 -3.11
C ARG A 98 -3.23 -5.82 -4.58
N VAL A 99 -2.08 -6.18 -5.14
CA VAL A 99 -1.97 -6.57 -6.56
C VAL A 99 -2.48 -7.98 -6.87
N HIS A 100 -2.40 -8.91 -5.91
CA HIS A 100 -3.04 -10.24 -5.97
C HIS A 100 -3.14 -10.88 -4.57
N ASP A 101 -3.59 -12.14 -4.51
CA ASP A 101 -3.59 -12.90 -3.26
C ASP A 101 -2.17 -13.21 -2.79
N GLY A 102 -1.84 -12.71 -1.60
CA GLY A 102 -0.54 -12.90 -0.97
C GLY A 102 0.47 -11.79 -1.21
N HIS A 103 0.15 -10.76 -1.99
CA HIS A 103 1.12 -9.68 -2.28
C HIS A 103 0.52 -8.29 -2.30
N THR A 104 1.15 -7.39 -1.55
CA THR A 104 0.87 -5.95 -1.51
C THR A 104 2.11 -5.18 -1.94
N ILE A 105 1.89 -4.04 -2.57
CA ILE A 105 2.93 -3.07 -2.91
C ILE A 105 2.53 -1.70 -2.39
N SER A 106 3.47 -0.79 -2.23
CA SER A 106 3.17 0.61 -1.92
C SER A 106 3.44 1.49 -3.12
N LEU A 107 2.64 2.55 -3.30
CA LEU A 107 2.90 3.62 -4.27
C LEU A 107 3.19 4.89 -3.48
N HIS A 108 4.40 5.43 -3.60
CA HIS A 108 4.84 6.61 -2.86
C HIS A 108 4.84 7.82 -3.79
N ARG A 109 4.13 8.88 -3.42
CA ARG A 109 4.02 10.07 -4.24
C ARG A 109 5.39 10.74 -4.40
N ASN A 110 5.77 11.00 -5.64
CA ASN A 110 6.96 11.77 -5.95
C ASN A 110 6.64 13.27 -5.85
N PRO A 111 7.67 14.11 -5.59
CA PRO A 111 7.53 15.55 -5.78
C PRO A 111 7.02 15.86 -7.19
N PRO A 112 6.13 16.86 -7.36
CA PRO A 112 5.68 17.26 -8.68
C PRO A 112 6.87 17.64 -9.57
N ASP A 113 6.80 17.24 -10.84
CA ASP A 113 7.81 17.65 -11.82
C ASP A 113 7.65 19.15 -12.19
N PRO A 114 8.54 19.75 -13.01
CA PRO A 114 8.43 21.16 -13.41
C PRO A 114 7.12 21.53 -14.12
N THR A 115 6.37 20.56 -14.64
CA THR A 115 5.06 20.76 -15.27
C THR A 115 3.90 20.62 -14.28
N GLY A 116 4.19 20.29 -13.02
CA GLY A 116 3.21 20.03 -11.97
C GLY A 116 2.68 18.60 -11.98
N LYS A 117 3.23 17.72 -12.82
CA LYS A 117 2.79 16.34 -12.94
C LYS A 117 3.18 15.54 -11.71
N ILE A 118 2.22 14.78 -11.20
CA ILE A 118 2.40 13.92 -10.02
C ILE A 118 2.54 12.48 -10.49
N THR A 119 3.60 11.82 -10.05
CA THR A 119 3.83 10.38 -10.27
C THR A 119 4.04 9.69 -8.94
N TYR A 120 4.00 8.36 -8.93
CA TYR A 120 4.24 7.54 -7.75
C TYR A 120 5.33 6.52 -8.02
N THR A 121 6.23 6.33 -7.07
CA THR A 121 7.24 5.26 -7.11
C THR A 121 6.67 4.00 -6.49
N VAL A 122 6.77 2.88 -7.21
CA VAL A 122 6.39 1.55 -6.73
C VAL A 122 7.44 1.07 -5.74
N VAL A 123 7.03 0.76 -4.51
CA VAL A 123 7.86 0.14 -3.48
C VAL A 123 7.41 -1.30 -3.28
N ASP A 124 8.29 -2.23 -3.63
CA ASP A 124 8.03 -3.65 -3.59
C ASP A 124 9.30 -4.43 -3.22
N THR A 125 9.49 -4.64 -1.92
CA THR A 125 10.66 -5.36 -1.41
C THR A 125 10.69 -6.83 -1.80
N GLY A 126 9.56 -7.40 -2.21
CA GLY A 126 9.44 -8.80 -2.64
C GLY A 126 9.73 -9.02 -4.13
N ASN A 127 9.77 -7.95 -4.93
CA ASN A 127 9.94 -8.03 -6.37
C ASN A 127 10.79 -6.88 -6.92
N SER A 128 12.10 -7.14 -7.06
CA SER A 128 13.09 -6.17 -7.54
C SER A 128 12.83 -5.63 -8.93
N LYS A 129 12.03 -6.31 -9.75
CA LYS A 129 11.67 -5.86 -11.10
C LYS A 129 10.66 -4.71 -11.07
N MET A 130 9.77 -4.72 -10.08
CA MET A 130 8.73 -3.69 -9.91
C MET A 130 9.18 -2.59 -8.95
N ASN A 131 10.05 -2.92 -7.99
CA ASN A 131 10.58 -1.96 -7.04
C ASN A 131 11.32 -0.79 -7.73
N GLY A 132 11.00 0.43 -7.34
CA GLY A 132 11.57 1.66 -7.90
C GLY A 132 10.99 2.11 -9.24
N THR A 133 10.07 1.33 -9.84
CA THR A 133 9.42 1.73 -11.09
C THR A 133 8.37 2.83 -10.87
N ILE A 134 7.99 3.53 -11.94
CA ILE A 134 7.05 4.65 -11.86
C ILE A 134 5.64 4.23 -12.26
N PHE A 135 4.68 4.62 -11.44
CA PHE A 135 3.27 4.68 -11.75
C PHE A 135 2.86 6.13 -12.04
N ASP A 136 2.34 6.36 -13.24
CA ASP A 136 1.81 7.63 -13.72
C ASP A 136 0.27 7.59 -13.69
N PRO A 137 -0.38 8.27 -12.73
CA PRO A 137 -1.84 8.32 -12.63
C PRO A 137 -2.53 8.95 -13.85
N GLU A 138 -1.84 9.79 -14.63
CA GLU A 138 -2.40 10.36 -15.87
C GLU A 138 -2.38 9.34 -17.02
N ASN A 139 -1.47 8.36 -16.97
CA ASN A 139 -1.37 7.27 -17.94
C ASN A 139 -1.25 5.90 -17.24
N PRO A 140 -2.28 5.45 -16.50
CA PRO A 140 -2.18 4.25 -15.66
C PRO A 140 -1.82 2.99 -16.46
N LEU A 141 -2.36 2.85 -17.67
CA LEU A 141 -2.17 1.68 -18.51
C LEU A 141 -0.81 1.65 -19.23
N GLU A 142 -0.09 2.76 -19.28
CA GLU A 142 1.29 2.81 -19.79
C GLU A 142 2.34 2.73 -18.67
N SER A 143 1.88 2.71 -17.42
CA SER A 143 2.73 2.66 -16.23
C SER A 143 3.23 1.26 -15.91
N SER A 144 4.27 1.15 -15.08
CA SER A 144 4.96 -0.13 -14.81
C SER A 144 4.04 -1.26 -14.34
N ILE A 145 3.15 -0.98 -13.39
CA ILE A 145 2.19 -1.97 -12.85
C ILE A 145 0.89 -2.04 -13.66
N GLY A 146 0.57 -1.04 -14.48
CA GLY A 146 -0.66 -1.01 -15.27
C GLY A 146 -0.51 -1.56 -16.69
N LYS A 147 0.69 -1.50 -17.27
CA LYS A 147 0.96 -1.97 -18.63
C LYS A 147 0.99 -3.48 -18.73
N ILE A 148 0.31 -4.05 -19.72
CA ILE A 148 0.30 -5.49 -19.99
C ILE A 148 1.48 -5.82 -20.92
N ASP A 149 2.67 -5.94 -20.35
CA ASP A 149 3.87 -6.32 -21.10
C ASP A 149 4.78 -7.30 -20.34
N LYS A 150 5.93 -7.66 -20.93
CA LYS A 150 6.87 -8.60 -20.29
C LYS A 150 7.59 -8.00 -19.08
N SER A 151 7.59 -6.69 -18.90
CA SER A 151 8.24 -6.01 -17.77
C SER A 151 7.37 -6.05 -16.51
N ASN A 152 6.05 -6.02 -16.67
CA ASN A 152 5.12 -6.06 -15.54
C ASN A 152 4.95 -7.48 -14.95
N SER A 153 5.40 -7.68 -13.71
CA SER A 153 5.18 -8.94 -12.99
C SER A 153 3.72 -9.17 -12.58
N TYR A 154 2.89 -8.13 -12.61
CA TYR A 154 1.48 -8.13 -12.19
C TYR A 154 0.48 -8.08 -13.35
N LYS A 155 0.93 -8.36 -14.57
CA LYS A 155 0.09 -8.26 -15.78
C LYS A 155 -1.07 -9.27 -15.80
N ASP A 156 -0.86 -10.45 -15.22
CA ASP A 156 -1.82 -11.56 -15.22
C ASP A 156 -2.68 -11.60 -13.94
N TYR A 157 -2.59 -10.55 -13.12
CA TYR A 157 -3.30 -10.44 -11.86
C TYR A 157 -4.28 -9.29 -11.84
N LEU A 158 -5.34 -9.47 -11.06
CA LEU A 158 -6.37 -8.48 -10.85
C LEU A 158 -6.16 -7.78 -9.50
N PRO A 159 -5.82 -6.47 -9.48
CA PRO A 159 -5.65 -5.75 -8.23
C PRO A 159 -6.98 -5.70 -7.47
N LYS A 160 -6.96 -5.87 -6.15
CA LYS A 160 -8.17 -6.14 -5.34
C LYS A 160 -8.73 -4.91 -4.67
N HIS A 161 -7.94 -4.27 -3.84
CA HIS A 161 -8.27 -3.07 -3.09
C HIS A 161 -7.00 -2.29 -2.79
N TYR A 162 -7.17 -1.05 -2.33
CA TYR A 162 -6.05 -0.26 -1.87
C TYR A 162 -6.45 0.63 -0.70
N ASP A 163 -5.48 0.94 0.15
CA ASP A 163 -5.67 1.80 1.31
C ASP A 163 -4.87 3.08 1.05
N MET A 164 -5.51 4.25 1.21
CA MET A 164 -4.84 5.54 1.01
C MET A 164 -4.28 6.07 2.31
N ILE A 165 -3.16 6.78 2.21
CA ILE A 165 -2.72 7.67 3.27
C ILE A 165 -2.80 9.13 2.82
N LYS A 166 -3.58 9.90 3.59
CA LYS A 166 -3.72 11.35 3.49
C LYS A 166 -2.75 12.07 4.42
#